data_AF-A0AAU8HW88-F1
#
_entry.id   AF-A0AAU8HW88-F1
#
_cell.length_a   1.000
_cell.length_b   1.000
_cell.length_c   1.000
_cell.angle_alpha   90.00
_cell.angle_beta   90.00
_cell.angle_gamma   90.00
#
_symmetry.space_group_name_H-M   'P 1'
#
loop_
_entity.id
_entity.type
_entity.pdbx_description
1 polymer ?
#
loop_
_entity_poly.entity_id
_entity_poly.type
_entity_poly.pdbx_seq_one_letter_code
_entity_poly.pdbx_strand_id
1 'polypeptide(L)'
;MNLNNFYVTQREQINDMLLTLLEYREKQTADSREKLTNFFADLSEQSCQLELEELHLLADNCQKWLKVDKKSWSEKHYSYSLLLLGVAKLYRKLDELLKKENDHINHEYTKFKYTGNILIVDEDVVTLDTLDTVFNQEGYKVNIASTAEKALEVVEHQVIDIVVADAGVQAPGGLELIDLIKKSSPYTAIILLSKSENLQLKVTALQKGVEDFLVKPIQDLELRARAEQILKKKEHQQMDLNTDSLTGAYTKRYFSSISKDIDKFSLAFLDLDNFKKVNDTYGHLTGDKVLAEFCQLIKKNIRYDDMLFRFGGDEFVLVFPNTSQKDALNILKKLKKVIASNKIKHDDKQVIEVNFSCGISEKQHKNERLEDILDRADKGLYAVKNKSKNGIVIYNNENTNIQEKNAILAINDPIMAKLLSNRLKKLDLTVSYATDGHQTSSLLTEVTPDITIVDINLPSIDHSNLFDKISHKTTKSLILGETNDKQLILEALKMGMDDYIIKPFTLRELEDRIKRIL
;
A
#
# COMPACT_ATOMS: atom_id res chain seq x y z
N MET A 1 12.58 40.93 -21.30
CA MET A 1 11.16 40.64 -21.61
C MET A 1 11.00 39.13 -21.47
N ASN A 2 9.97 38.62 -20.78
CA ASN A 2 9.71 37.17 -20.73
C ASN A 2 9.38 36.70 -22.16
N LEU A 3 10.10 35.69 -22.69
CA LEU A 3 9.92 35.20 -24.07
C LEU A 3 8.46 34.79 -24.30
N ASN A 4 7.81 34.16 -23.32
CA ASN A 4 6.41 33.75 -23.40
C ASN A 4 5.49 34.96 -23.54
N ASN A 5 5.74 36.02 -22.75
CA ASN A 5 4.97 37.26 -22.84
C ASN A 5 5.19 37.95 -24.20
N PHE A 6 6.41 37.91 -24.73
CA PHE A 6 6.71 38.38 -26.08
C PHE A 6 5.91 37.58 -27.12
N TYR A 7 5.93 36.24 -27.08
CA TYR A 7 5.20 35.43 -28.04
C TYR A 7 3.68 35.58 -27.97
N VAL A 8 3.10 35.65 -26.77
CA VAL A 8 1.65 35.89 -26.58
C VAL A 8 1.27 37.25 -27.17
N THR A 9 2.02 38.31 -26.80
CA THR A 9 1.78 39.67 -27.30
C THR A 9 1.86 39.71 -28.83
N GLN A 10 2.90 39.10 -29.42
CA GLN A 10 3.08 39.10 -30.88
C GLN A 10 2.01 38.26 -31.59
N ARG A 11 1.54 37.15 -30.99
CA ARG A 11 0.45 36.34 -31.55
C ARG A 11 -0.88 37.11 -31.58
N GLU A 12 -1.20 37.85 -30.51
CA GLU A 12 -2.38 38.71 -30.48
C GLU A 12 -2.29 39.82 -31.52
N GLN A 13 -1.14 40.50 -31.62
CA GLN A 13 -0.90 41.52 -32.63
C GLN A 13 -1.00 40.98 -34.06
N ILE A 14 -0.58 39.73 -34.34
CA ILE A 14 -0.77 39.13 -35.67
C ILE A 14 -2.24 38.96 -36.03
N ASN A 15 -3.11 38.63 -35.07
CA ASN A 15 -4.55 38.52 -35.34
C ASN A 15 -5.14 39.88 -35.73
N ASP A 16 -4.73 40.96 -35.05
CA ASP A 16 -5.11 42.33 -35.40
C ASP A 16 -4.53 42.76 -36.77
N MET A 17 -3.34 42.28 -37.11
CA MET A 17 -2.71 42.55 -38.40
C MET A 17 -3.33 41.77 -39.56
N LEU A 18 -3.92 40.59 -39.32
CA LEU A 18 -4.70 39.87 -40.33
C LEU A 18 -5.94 40.68 -40.74
N LEU A 19 -6.63 41.30 -39.79
CA LEU A 19 -7.74 42.23 -40.05
C LEU A 19 -7.24 43.45 -40.84
N THR A 20 -6.12 44.03 -40.42
CA THR A 20 -5.50 45.18 -41.11
C THR A 20 -5.05 44.84 -42.54
N LEU A 21 -4.59 43.60 -42.79
CA LEU A 21 -4.25 43.10 -44.13
C LEU A 21 -5.48 42.96 -45.02
N LEU A 22 -6.59 42.45 -44.50
CA LEU A 22 -7.85 42.39 -45.24
C LEU A 22 -8.34 43.80 -45.62
N GLU A 23 -8.25 44.75 -44.70
CA GLU A 23 -8.57 46.16 -44.99
C GLU A 23 -7.61 46.78 -46.02
N TYR A 24 -6.32 46.49 -45.93
CA TYR A 24 -5.31 46.93 -46.90
C TYR A 24 -5.61 46.39 -48.30
N ARG A 25 -6.09 45.15 -48.42
CA ARG A 25 -6.50 44.53 -49.70
C ARG A 25 -7.64 45.30 -50.36
N GLU A 26 -8.65 45.67 -49.57
CA GLU A 26 -9.89 46.26 -50.08
C GLU A 26 -9.78 47.77 -50.32
N LYS A 27 -9.17 48.51 -49.38
CA LYS A 27 -9.23 49.98 -49.35
C LYS A 27 -7.90 50.66 -49.67
N GLN A 28 -6.76 49.95 -49.59
CA GLN A 28 -5.41 50.47 -49.85
C GLN A 28 -5.12 51.82 -49.17
N THR A 29 -5.58 52.00 -47.94
CA THR A 29 -5.34 53.26 -47.21
C THR A 29 -3.86 53.37 -46.81
N ALA A 30 -3.32 54.59 -46.82
CA ALA A 30 -1.96 54.85 -46.35
C ALA A 30 -1.77 54.42 -44.89
N ASP A 31 -2.82 54.57 -44.08
CA ASP A 31 -2.87 54.17 -42.66
C ASP A 31 -2.68 52.66 -42.45
N SER A 32 -3.39 51.81 -43.21
CA SER A 32 -3.22 50.35 -43.11
C SER A 32 -1.80 49.89 -43.53
N ARG A 33 -1.21 50.55 -44.54
CA ARG A 33 0.16 50.25 -44.99
C ARG A 33 1.20 50.64 -43.95
N GLU A 34 1.01 51.79 -43.31
CA GLU A 34 1.90 52.29 -42.26
C GLU A 34 1.86 51.38 -41.02
N LYS A 35 0.66 50.98 -40.58
CA LYS A 35 0.47 50.02 -39.47
C LYS A 35 1.20 48.70 -39.71
N LEU A 36 1.04 48.12 -40.90
CA LEU A 36 1.72 46.88 -41.28
C LEU A 36 3.24 47.06 -41.37
N THR A 37 3.71 48.21 -41.86
CA THR A 37 5.14 48.51 -41.96
C THR A 37 5.78 48.59 -40.58
N ASN A 38 5.14 49.31 -39.66
CA ASN A 38 5.61 49.48 -38.29
C ASN A 38 5.61 48.15 -37.54
N PHE A 39 4.55 47.35 -37.69
CA PHE A 39 4.44 46.04 -37.08
C PHE A 39 5.57 45.10 -37.51
N PHE A 40 5.80 44.92 -38.82
CA PHE A 40 6.85 44.00 -39.27
C PHE A 40 8.26 44.52 -38.97
N ALA A 41 8.45 45.85 -38.90
CA ALA A 41 9.71 46.45 -38.47
C ALA A 41 10.01 46.11 -37.00
N ASP A 42 9.05 46.36 -36.11
CA ASP A 42 9.18 46.08 -34.68
C ASP A 42 9.37 44.58 -34.42
N LEU A 43 8.55 43.73 -35.05
CA LEU A 43 8.69 42.27 -34.92
C LEU A 43 10.07 41.78 -35.40
N SER A 44 10.60 42.34 -36.50
CA SER A 44 11.91 41.95 -37.03
C SER A 44 13.05 42.36 -36.10
N GLU A 45 12.99 43.56 -35.54
CA GLU A 45 13.98 44.08 -34.60
C GLU A 45 13.97 43.30 -33.28
N GLN A 46 12.79 43.12 -32.68
CA GLN A 46 12.64 42.37 -31.43
C GLN A 46 13.04 40.89 -31.61
N SER A 47 12.68 40.26 -32.73
CA SER A 47 13.09 38.88 -33.02
C SER A 47 14.60 38.74 -33.19
N CYS A 48 15.29 39.75 -33.74
CA CYS A 48 16.75 39.76 -33.88
C CYS A 48 17.43 39.87 -32.51
N GLN A 49 16.94 40.76 -31.63
CA GLN A 49 17.46 40.93 -30.28
C GLN A 49 17.27 39.68 -29.41
N LEU A 50 16.23 38.89 -29.67
CA LEU A 50 15.92 37.65 -28.97
C LEU A 50 16.54 36.40 -29.63
N GLU A 51 17.41 36.57 -30.64
CA GLU A 51 18.08 35.48 -31.36
C GLU A 51 17.12 34.49 -32.08
N LEU A 52 15.94 34.96 -32.50
CA LEU A 52 14.92 34.18 -33.20
C LEU A 52 15.06 34.31 -34.72
N GLU A 53 16.10 33.69 -35.27
CA GLU A 53 16.52 33.87 -36.68
C GLU A 53 15.39 33.66 -37.71
N GLU A 54 14.59 32.60 -37.54
CA GLU A 54 13.51 32.28 -38.49
C GLU A 54 12.35 33.29 -38.43
N LEU A 55 12.04 33.79 -37.22
CA LEU A 55 10.99 34.79 -37.02
C LEU A 55 11.43 36.15 -37.57
N HIS A 56 12.68 36.53 -37.33
CA HIS A 56 13.32 37.70 -37.93
C HIS A 56 13.27 37.66 -39.47
N LEU A 57 13.67 36.53 -40.06
CA LEU A 57 13.69 36.37 -41.52
C LEU A 57 12.29 36.45 -42.14
N LEU A 58 11.28 35.85 -41.49
CA LEU A 58 9.90 35.92 -41.96
C LEU A 58 9.35 37.35 -41.89
N ALA A 59 9.63 38.09 -40.81
CA ALA A 59 9.21 39.48 -40.65
C ALA A 59 9.89 40.40 -41.68
N ASP A 60 11.21 40.24 -41.89
CA ASP A 60 11.96 41.01 -42.89
C ASP A 60 11.47 40.73 -44.33
N ASN A 61 11.15 39.48 -44.66
CA ASN A 61 10.53 39.14 -45.94
C ASN A 61 9.17 39.84 -46.13
N CYS A 62 8.34 39.90 -45.09
CA CYS A 62 7.06 40.62 -45.14
C CYS A 62 7.27 42.12 -45.36
N GLN A 63 8.25 42.75 -44.72
CA GLN A 63 8.60 44.15 -44.98
C GLN A 63 9.02 44.39 -46.43
N LYS A 64 9.85 43.50 -46.98
CA LYS A 64 10.30 43.59 -48.38
C LYS A 64 9.12 43.51 -49.34
N TRP A 65 8.19 42.58 -49.13
CA TRP A 65 6.99 42.46 -49.97
C TRP A 65 6.04 43.64 -49.83
N LEU A 66 6.00 44.30 -48.67
CA LEU A 66 5.18 45.50 -48.43
C LEU A 66 5.77 46.77 -49.08
N LYS A 67 7.10 46.84 -49.24
CA LYS A 67 7.82 47.94 -49.91
C LYS A 67 7.75 47.90 -51.44
N VAL A 68 7.30 46.78 -52.01
CA VAL A 68 7.17 46.60 -53.47
C VAL A 68 6.03 47.50 -54.00
N ASP A 69 6.40 48.69 -54.48
CA ASP A 69 5.48 49.66 -55.07
C ASP A 69 5.25 49.33 -56.55
N LYS A 70 4.23 48.52 -56.83
CA LYS A 70 3.96 48.01 -58.18
C LYS A 70 2.76 48.67 -58.86
N LYS A 71 2.97 49.02 -60.13
CA LYS A 71 2.05 49.82 -60.96
C LYS A 71 0.90 49.00 -61.58
N SER A 72 0.99 47.67 -61.64
CA SER A 72 -0.04 46.82 -62.28
C SER A 72 -0.92 46.03 -61.30
N TRP A 73 -2.18 45.80 -61.67
CA TRP A 73 -3.20 45.18 -60.81
C TRP A 73 -2.91 43.69 -60.49
N SER A 74 -2.33 42.95 -61.43
CA SER A 74 -1.96 41.54 -61.26
C SER A 74 -0.77 41.37 -60.30
N GLU A 75 0.19 42.29 -60.34
CA GLU A 75 1.34 42.24 -59.45
C GLU A 75 1.00 42.64 -58.00
N LYS A 76 0.00 43.51 -57.80
CA LYS A 76 -0.52 43.84 -56.48
C LYS A 76 -1.14 42.61 -55.78
N HIS A 77 -1.86 41.77 -56.53
CA HIS A 77 -2.44 40.52 -56.00
C HIS A 77 -1.36 39.51 -55.62
N TYR A 78 -0.25 39.47 -56.37
CA TYR A 78 0.87 38.60 -56.07
C TYR A 78 1.57 39.00 -54.76
N SER A 79 1.88 40.30 -54.58
CA SER A 79 2.48 40.79 -53.33
C SER A 79 1.55 40.58 -52.12
N TYR A 80 0.24 40.79 -52.28
CA TYR A 80 -0.73 40.52 -51.23
C TYR A 80 -0.78 39.03 -50.84
N SER A 81 -0.77 38.13 -51.83
CA SER A 81 -0.76 36.68 -51.60
C SER A 81 0.50 36.23 -50.85
N LEU A 82 1.65 36.84 -51.17
CA LEU A 82 2.91 36.60 -50.44
C LEU A 82 2.84 37.13 -49.01
N LEU A 83 2.26 38.32 -48.79
CA LEU A 83 2.05 38.87 -47.44
C LEU A 83 1.13 37.98 -46.60
N LEU A 84 0.01 37.51 -47.16
CA LEU A 84 -0.91 36.60 -46.48
C LEU A 84 -0.20 35.29 -46.09
N LEU A 85 0.60 34.73 -47.01
CA LEU A 85 1.40 33.54 -46.74
C LEU A 85 2.48 33.79 -45.68
N GLY A 86 3.12 34.96 -45.71
CA GLY A 86 4.10 35.39 -44.73
C GLY A 86 3.52 35.48 -43.33
N VAL A 87 2.36 36.15 -43.18
CA VAL A 87 1.67 36.26 -41.90
C VAL A 87 1.18 34.92 -41.38
N ALA A 88 0.67 34.04 -42.25
CA ALA A 88 0.29 32.68 -41.85
C ALA A 88 1.50 31.89 -41.32
N LYS A 89 2.67 32.03 -41.95
CA LYS A 89 3.92 31.41 -41.49
C LYS A 89 4.41 31.98 -40.16
N LEU A 90 4.33 33.30 -39.99
CA LEU A 90 4.65 33.98 -38.72
C LEU A 90 3.76 33.48 -37.58
N TYR A 91 2.44 33.41 -37.81
CA TYR A 91 1.48 32.90 -36.83
C TYR A 91 1.81 31.46 -36.43
N ARG A 92 2.03 30.59 -37.41
CA ARG A 92 2.37 29.18 -37.15
C ARG A 92 3.68 29.06 -36.36
N LYS A 93 4.68 29.86 -36.71
CA LYS A 93 5.98 29.83 -36.03
C LYS A 93 5.89 30.29 -34.59
N LEU A 94 5.12 31.35 -34.31
CA LEU A 94 4.87 31.80 -32.95
C LEU A 94 4.08 30.77 -32.13
N ASP A 95 3.10 30.09 -32.73
CA ASP A 95 2.38 29.01 -32.06
C ASP A 95 3.28 27.81 -31.75
N GLU A 96 4.20 27.46 -32.66
CA GLU A 96 5.24 26.44 -32.42
C GLU A 96 6.20 26.84 -31.28
N LEU A 97 6.63 28.11 -31.25
CA LEU A 97 7.53 28.63 -30.20
C LEU A 97 6.84 28.72 -28.83
N LEU A 98 5.57 29.15 -28.80
CA LEU A 98 4.72 29.14 -27.59
C LEU A 98 4.56 27.73 -27.05
N LYS A 99 4.31 26.74 -27.92
CA LYS A 99 4.24 25.34 -27.52
C LYS A 99 5.56 24.88 -26.92
N LYS A 100 6.68 25.13 -27.59
CA LYS A 100 8.02 24.77 -27.08
C LYS A 100 8.37 25.43 -25.76
N GLU A 101 8.03 26.70 -25.57
CA GLU A 101 8.32 27.41 -24.33
C GLU A 101 7.39 26.97 -23.20
N ASN A 102 6.10 26.74 -23.49
CA ASN A 102 5.19 26.13 -22.53
C ASN A 102 5.62 24.69 -22.19
N ASP A 103 6.13 23.92 -23.14
CA ASP A 103 6.67 22.57 -22.90
C ASP A 103 7.94 22.62 -22.03
N HIS A 104 8.82 23.62 -22.23
CA HIS A 104 10.00 23.84 -21.38
C HIS A 104 9.64 24.32 -19.96
N ILE A 105 8.67 25.22 -19.81
CA ILE A 105 8.16 25.67 -18.50
C ILE A 105 7.42 24.53 -17.79
N ASN A 106 6.71 23.68 -18.53
CA ASN A 106 6.02 22.50 -17.99
C ASN A 106 7.01 21.41 -17.57
N HIS A 107 8.12 21.18 -18.28
CA HIS A 107 9.06 20.11 -17.92
C HIS A 107 9.79 20.32 -16.58
N GLU A 108 9.95 21.57 -16.13
CA GLU A 108 10.59 21.87 -14.83
C GLU A 108 9.60 21.86 -13.65
N TYR A 109 8.28 21.97 -13.89
CA TYR A 109 7.25 22.07 -12.84
C TYR A 109 6.12 21.02 -12.88
N THR A 110 6.01 20.17 -13.92
CA THR A 110 4.92 19.18 -14.05
C THR A 110 5.42 17.76 -14.26
N LYS A 111 6.44 17.32 -13.52
CA LYS A 111 6.65 15.87 -13.39
C LYS A 111 5.72 15.34 -12.32
N PHE A 112 4.49 15.02 -12.73
CA PHE A 112 3.51 14.41 -11.85
C PHE A 112 4.06 13.10 -11.31
N LYS A 113 4.05 12.95 -9.99
CA LYS A 113 4.74 11.85 -9.30
C LYS A 113 3.89 10.59 -9.24
N TYR A 114 2.58 10.74 -9.37
CA TYR A 114 1.61 9.68 -9.20
C TYR A 114 1.02 9.27 -10.54
N THR A 115 1.13 7.99 -10.87
CA THR A 115 0.49 7.37 -12.04
C THR A 115 -0.42 6.23 -11.59
N GLY A 116 -1.36 5.84 -12.44
CA GLY A 116 -2.33 4.79 -12.15
C GLY A 116 -3.09 4.30 -13.38
N ASN A 117 -4.02 3.40 -13.17
CA ASN A 117 -4.89 2.86 -14.22
C ASN A 117 -6.13 3.75 -14.37
N ILE A 118 -6.28 4.38 -15.53
CA ILE A 118 -7.41 5.27 -15.85
C ILE A 118 -8.33 4.59 -16.87
N LEU A 119 -9.64 4.71 -16.68
CA LEU A 119 -10.64 4.39 -17.69
C LEU A 119 -11.33 5.67 -18.15
N ILE A 120 -11.29 5.97 -19.44
CA ILE A 120 -12.00 7.10 -20.04
C ILE A 120 -13.27 6.58 -20.71
N VAL A 121 -14.41 7.18 -20.39
CA VAL A 121 -15.73 6.80 -20.91
C VAL A 121 -16.36 7.99 -21.62
N ASP A 122 -16.45 7.93 -22.94
CA ASP A 122 -17.02 9.00 -23.78
C ASP A 122 -17.49 8.43 -25.12
N GLU A 123 -18.63 8.90 -25.64
CA GLU A 123 -19.11 8.50 -26.96
C GLU A 123 -18.32 9.16 -28.10
N ASP A 124 -17.65 10.28 -27.81
CA ASP A 124 -16.81 10.99 -28.78
C ASP A 124 -15.41 10.36 -28.87
N VAL A 125 -15.19 9.66 -29.98
CA VAL A 125 -13.92 9.00 -30.32
C VAL A 125 -12.74 9.99 -30.35
N VAL A 126 -12.97 11.25 -30.74
CA VAL A 126 -11.91 12.27 -30.78
C VAL A 126 -11.48 12.63 -29.35
N THR A 127 -12.45 12.76 -28.44
CA THR A 127 -12.17 13.01 -27.02
C THR A 127 -11.42 11.82 -26.40
N LEU A 128 -11.82 10.59 -26.71
CA LEU A 128 -11.12 9.38 -26.25
C LEU A 128 -9.65 9.36 -26.70
N ASP A 129 -9.38 9.56 -27.99
CA ASP A 129 -8.02 9.54 -28.56
C ASP A 129 -7.12 10.65 -27.98
N THR A 130 -7.70 11.85 -27.81
CA THR A 130 -6.99 13.00 -27.24
C THR A 130 -6.58 12.72 -25.78
N LEU A 131 -7.53 12.29 -24.95
CA LEU A 131 -7.26 12.03 -23.53
C LEU A 131 -6.36 10.79 -23.34
N ASP A 132 -6.52 9.76 -24.17
CA ASP A 132 -5.63 8.59 -24.19
C ASP A 132 -4.19 9.00 -24.46
N THR A 133 -3.97 9.84 -25.48
CA THR A 133 -2.63 10.36 -25.82
C THR A 133 -2.02 11.16 -24.66
N VAL A 134 -2.80 12.08 -24.07
CA VAL A 134 -2.34 12.95 -22.97
C VAL A 134 -1.94 12.12 -21.75
N PHE A 135 -2.77 11.18 -21.32
CA PHE A 135 -2.49 10.39 -20.12
C PHE A 135 -1.39 9.35 -20.33
N ASN A 136 -1.31 8.68 -21.49
CA ASN A 136 -0.24 7.71 -21.76
C ASN A 136 1.14 8.38 -21.82
N GLN A 137 1.27 9.59 -22.39
CA GLN A 137 2.54 10.34 -22.43
C GLN A 137 3.09 10.65 -21.03
N GLU A 138 2.20 10.76 -20.04
CA GLU A 138 2.53 11.06 -18.64
C GLU A 138 2.72 9.78 -17.79
N GLY A 139 2.68 8.59 -18.41
CA GLY A 139 2.94 7.31 -17.75
C GLY A 139 1.76 6.68 -17.04
N TYR A 140 0.53 7.15 -17.28
CA TYR A 140 -0.69 6.45 -16.86
C TYR A 140 -0.95 5.25 -17.77
N LYS A 141 -1.65 4.25 -17.23
CA LYS A 141 -2.15 3.12 -18.03
C LYS A 141 -3.60 3.36 -18.37
N VAL A 142 -3.88 3.68 -19.63
CA VAL A 142 -5.21 4.12 -20.04
C VAL A 142 -6.01 2.98 -20.68
N ASN A 143 -7.28 2.89 -20.30
CA ASN A 143 -8.31 2.13 -20.97
C ASN A 143 -9.37 3.09 -21.51
N ILE A 144 -9.95 2.77 -22.66
CA ILE A 144 -11.01 3.59 -23.28
C ILE A 144 -12.28 2.77 -23.50
N ALA A 145 -13.43 3.38 -23.22
CA ALA A 145 -14.75 2.81 -23.46
C ALA A 145 -15.65 3.84 -24.16
N SER A 146 -16.20 3.46 -25.31
CA SER A 146 -17.13 4.30 -26.06
C SER A 146 -18.60 4.12 -25.64
N THR A 147 -18.88 3.15 -24.77
CA THR A 147 -20.22 2.88 -24.22
C THR A 147 -20.11 2.51 -22.74
N ALA A 148 -21.22 2.66 -22.01
CA ALA A 148 -21.29 2.34 -20.60
C ALA A 148 -21.13 0.84 -20.33
N GLU A 149 -21.63 -0.05 -21.20
CA GLU A 149 -21.46 -1.51 -21.03
C GLU A 149 -20.00 -1.92 -21.10
N LYS A 150 -19.26 -1.38 -22.07
CA LYS A 150 -17.82 -1.63 -22.21
C LYS A 150 -17.06 -1.09 -21.00
N ALA A 151 -17.48 0.05 -20.46
CA ALA A 151 -16.88 0.60 -19.25
C ALA A 151 -17.06 -0.34 -18.05
N LEU A 152 -18.26 -0.89 -17.86
CA LEU A 152 -18.54 -1.86 -16.80
C LEU A 152 -17.73 -3.15 -16.98
N GLU A 153 -17.62 -3.67 -18.20
CA GLU A 153 -16.79 -4.84 -18.50
C GLU A 153 -15.32 -4.62 -18.11
N VAL A 154 -14.77 -3.44 -18.42
CA VAL A 154 -13.39 -3.10 -18.04
C VAL A 154 -13.23 -3.03 -16.51
N VAL A 155 -14.17 -2.38 -15.81
CA VAL A 155 -14.12 -2.26 -14.34
C VAL A 155 -14.27 -3.63 -13.65
N GLU A 156 -15.01 -4.57 -14.23
CA GLU A 156 -15.15 -5.93 -13.67
C GLU A 156 -13.89 -6.78 -13.81
N HIS A 157 -13.13 -6.60 -14.90
CA HIS A 157 -11.98 -7.46 -15.22
C HIS A 157 -10.63 -6.83 -14.91
N GLN A 158 -10.57 -5.53 -14.67
CA GLN A 158 -9.33 -4.80 -14.43
C GLN A 158 -9.42 -3.88 -13.21
N VAL A 159 -8.29 -3.70 -12.53
CA VAL A 159 -8.19 -2.72 -11.45
C VAL A 159 -8.09 -1.33 -12.05
N ILE A 160 -9.12 -0.50 -11.85
CA ILE A 160 -9.18 0.88 -12.32
C ILE A 160 -9.13 1.83 -11.12
N ASP A 161 -8.15 2.73 -11.12
CA ASP A 161 -7.94 3.71 -10.05
C ASP A 161 -8.88 4.91 -10.21
N ILE A 162 -9.01 5.42 -11.44
CA ILE A 162 -9.85 6.56 -11.79
C ILE A 162 -10.65 6.25 -13.05
N VAL A 163 -11.95 6.54 -13.01
CA VAL A 163 -12.84 6.59 -14.17
C VAL A 163 -13.10 8.06 -14.50
N VAL A 164 -12.82 8.47 -15.72
CA VAL A 164 -13.19 9.78 -16.26
C VAL A 164 -14.38 9.55 -17.19
N ALA A 165 -15.59 9.93 -16.78
CA ALA A 165 -16.82 9.60 -17.51
C ALA A 165 -17.55 10.85 -18.01
N ASP A 166 -18.01 10.84 -19.27
CA ASP A 166 -18.94 11.85 -19.78
C ASP A 166 -20.36 11.62 -19.21
N ALA A 167 -20.97 12.67 -18.68
CA ALA A 167 -22.30 12.65 -18.08
C ALA A 167 -23.43 12.37 -19.09
N GLY A 168 -23.17 12.60 -20.38
CA GLY A 168 -24.04 12.40 -21.52
C GLY A 168 -23.87 11.06 -22.24
N VAL A 169 -23.04 10.14 -21.74
CA VAL A 169 -23.00 8.75 -22.22
C VAL A 169 -24.41 8.15 -22.15
N GLN A 170 -24.85 7.52 -23.23
CA GLN A 170 -26.15 6.88 -23.34
C GLN A 170 -26.19 5.55 -22.59
N ALA A 171 -27.42 5.15 -22.26
CA ALA A 171 -27.85 3.94 -21.55
C ALA A 171 -26.75 2.92 -21.15
N PRO A 172 -26.58 2.65 -19.83
CA PRO A 172 -27.09 3.44 -18.72
C PRO A 172 -26.52 4.86 -18.76
N GLY A 173 -27.35 5.86 -18.46
CA GLY A 173 -26.94 7.27 -18.50
C GLY A 173 -25.75 7.54 -17.57
N GLY A 174 -24.95 8.58 -17.84
CA GLY A 174 -23.72 8.86 -17.07
C GLY A 174 -23.87 8.88 -15.54
N LEU A 175 -25.03 9.28 -15.00
CA LEU A 175 -25.30 9.22 -13.55
C LEU A 175 -25.61 7.81 -13.03
N GLU A 176 -26.25 6.97 -13.84
CA GLU A 176 -26.56 5.57 -13.50
C GLU A 176 -25.29 4.71 -13.58
N LEU A 177 -24.41 5.01 -14.54
CA LEU A 177 -23.08 4.42 -14.64
C LEU A 177 -22.27 4.61 -13.34
N ILE A 178 -22.36 5.77 -12.69
CA ILE A 178 -21.71 6.03 -11.39
C ILE A 178 -22.18 5.02 -10.34
N ASP A 179 -23.50 4.81 -10.21
CA ASP A 179 -24.06 3.90 -9.20
C ASP A 179 -23.60 2.46 -9.45
N LEU A 180 -23.58 2.04 -10.72
CA LEU A 180 -23.16 0.69 -11.11
C LEU A 180 -21.67 0.46 -10.82
N ILE A 181 -20.81 1.42 -11.18
CA ILE A 181 -19.36 1.36 -10.89
C ILE A 181 -19.10 1.38 -9.39
N LYS A 182 -19.74 2.26 -8.61
CA LYS A 182 -19.55 2.32 -7.15
C LYS A 182 -20.10 1.07 -6.45
N LYS A 183 -21.05 0.35 -7.04
CA LYS A 183 -21.55 -0.92 -6.51
C LYS A 183 -20.57 -2.08 -6.75
N SER A 184 -19.97 -2.17 -7.93
CA SER A 184 -19.00 -3.24 -8.26
C SER A 184 -17.59 -2.96 -7.74
N SER A 185 -17.16 -1.70 -7.79
CA SER A 185 -15.86 -1.21 -7.31
C SER A 185 -16.03 0.05 -6.45
N PRO A 186 -16.36 -0.10 -5.14
CA PRO A 186 -16.63 1.03 -4.25
C PRO A 186 -15.49 2.03 -4.09
N TYR A 187 -14.26 1.59 -4.35
CA TYR A 187 -13.04 2.39 -4.17
C TYR A 187 -12.53 3.02 -5.46
N THR A 188 -13.11 2.72 -6.63
CA THR A 188 -12.73 3.38 -7.89
C THR A 188 -13.17 4.84 -7.82
N ALA A 189 -12.24 5.75 -8.09
CA ALA A 189 -12.55 7.18 -8.10
C ALA A 189 -13.20 7.55 -9.43
N ILE A 190 -14.11 8.52 -9.44
CA ILE A 190 -14.84 8.94 -10.62
C ILE A 190 -14.71 10.47 -10.75
N ILE A 191 -14.27 10.93 -11.91
CA ILE A 191 -14.34 12.32 -12.34
C ILE A 191 -15.42 12.39 -13.42
N LEU A 192 -16.48 13.16 -13.16
CA LEU A 192 -17.56 13.33 -14.13
C LEU A 192 -17.29 14.54 -15.01
N LEU A 193 -17.42 14.36 -16.33
CA LEU A 193 -17.27 15.41 -17.35
C LEU A 193 -18.66 15.82 -17.85
N SER A 194 -18.97 17.11 -17.89
CA SER A 194 -20.26 17.60 -18.37
C SER A 194 -20.13 18.69 -19.43
N LYS A 195 -21.07 18.73 -20.37
CA LYS A 195 -21.20 19.83 -21.35
C LYS A 195 -21.84 21.10 -20.76
N SER A 196 -22.33 21.05 -19.52
CA SER A 196 -23.03 22.18 -18.90
C SER A 196 -22.63 22.36 -17.43
N GLU A 197 -22.65 23.60 -16.96
CA GLU A 197 -22.43 23.93 -15.54
C GLU A 197 -23.69 23.71 -14.67
N ASN A 198 -24.57 22.79 -15.04
CA ASN A 198 -25.83 22.60 -14.31
C ASN A 198 -25.56 22.23 -12.85
N LEU A 199 -25.89 23.16 -11.94
CA LEU A 199 -25.66 23.02 -10.51
C LEU A 199 -26.37 21.79 -9.92
N GLN A 200 -27.58 21.47 -10.38
CA GLN A 200 -28.32 20.30 -9.89
C GLN A 200 -27.62 19.00 -10.28
N LEU A 201 -27.11 18.93 -11.52
CA LEU A 201 -26.34 17.78 -12.00
C LEU A 201 -25.06 17.60 -11.18
N LYS A 202 -24.33 18.70 -10.94
CA LYS A 202 -23.10 18.70 -10.13
C LYS A 202 -23.37 18.24 -8.69
N VAL A 203 -24.39 18.79 -8.04
CA VAL A 203 -24.78 18.38 -6.67
C VAL A 203 -25.16 16.91 -6.62
N THR A 204 -25.95 16.44 -7.59
CA THR A 204 -26.38 15.03 -7.67
C THR A 204 -25.19 14.10 -7.85
N ALA A 205 -24.25 14.44 -8.74
CA ALA A 205 -23.04 13.65 -8.97
C ALA A 205 -22.19 13.53 -7.69
N LEU A 206 -21.97 14.66 -6.98
CA LEU A 206 -21.22 14.67 -5.71
C LEU A 206 -21.92 13.84 -4.62
N GLN A 207 -23.26 13.89 -4.54
CA GLN A 207 -24.03 13.06 -3.61
C GLN A 207 -23.95 11.56 -3.93
N LYS A 208 -23.74 11.20 -5.20
CA LYS A 208 -23.48 9.81 -5.65
C LYS A 208 -22.03 9.36 -5.39
N GLY A 209 -21.19 10.22 -4.84
CA GLY A 209 -19.84 9.88 -4.40
C GLY A 209 -18.78 9.97 -5.49
N VAL A 210 -18.98 10.78 -6.54
CA VAL A 210 -17.88 11.15 -7.44
C VAL A 210 -16.87 12.02 -6.70
N GLU A 211 -15.61 11.88 -7.05
CA GLU A 211 -14.50 12.60 -6.45
C GLU A 211 -14.38 14.02 -7.01
N ASP A 212 -14.76 14.22 -8.27
CA ASP A 212 -14.77 15.55 -8.88
C ASP A 212 -15.77 15.66 -10.06
N PHE A 213 -16.03 16.90 -10.47
CA PHE A 213 -16.91 17.27 -11.58
C PHE A 213 -16.28 18.41 -12.39
N LEU A 214 -16.04 18.17 -13.68
CA LEU A 214 -15.43 19.13 -14.61
C LEU A 214 -16.35 19.44 -15.80
N VAL A 215 -16.20 20.63 -16.35
CA VAL A 215 -17.04 21.15 -17.46
C VAL A 215 -16.21 21.20 -18.74
N LYS A 216 -16.78 20.76 -19.85
CA LYS A 216 -16.15 20.81 -21.18
C LYS A 216 -16.26 22.22 -21.78
N PRO A 217 -15.23 22.72 -22.50
CA PRO A 217 -13.98 22.03 -22.84
C PRO A 217 -13.01 21.97 -21.65
N ILE A 218 -12.42 20.79 -21.42
CA ILE A 218 -11.53 20.55 -20.28
C ILE A 218 -10.10 20.90 -20.70
N GLN A 219 -9.35 21.54 -19.80
CA GLN A 219 -7.93 21.74 -20.01
C GLN A 219 -7.14 20.53 -19.51
N ASP A 220 -6.26 19.98 -20.34
CA ASP A 220 -5.46 18.78 -20.02
C ASP A 220 -4.69 18.90 -18.70
N LEU A 221 -4.16 20.09 -18.41
CA LEU A 221 -3.44 20.36 -17.15
C LEU A 221 -4.38 20.30 -15.94
N GLU A 222 -5.61 20.80 -16.05
CA GLU A 222 -6.58 20.76 -14.96
C GLU A 222 -6.99 19.32 -14.66
N LEU A 223 -7.37 18.56 -15.68
CA LEU A 223 -7.79 17.16 -15.52
C LEU A 223 -6.67 16.31 -14.90
N ARG A 224 -5.43 16.52 -15.34
CA ARG A 224 -4.25 15.85 -14.75
C ARG A 224 -4.03 16.23 -13.29
N ALA A 225 -4.12 17.51 -12.95
CA ALA A 225 -3.97 17.96 -11.57
C ALA A 225 -5.05 17.34 -10.65
N ARG A 226 -6.29 17.21 -11.11
CA ARG A 226 -7.35 16.51 -10.37
C ARG A 226 -7.04 15.03 -10.19
N ALA A 227 -6.62 14.35 -11.26
CA ALA A 227 -6.28 12.94 -11.22
C ALA A 227 -5.12 12.67 -10.25
N GLU A 228 -4.04 13.45 -10.31
CA GLU A 228 -2.90 13.31 -9.41
C GLU A 228 -3.29 13.53 -7.94
N GLN A 229 -4.11 14.57 -7.65
CA GLN A 229 -4.59 14.83 -6.30
C GLN A 229 -5.37 13.64 -5.72
N ILE A 230 -6.23 13.01 -6.53
CA ILE A 230 -7.01 11.84 -6.15
C ILE A 230 -6.07 10.65 -5.87
N LEU A 231 -5.11 10.37 -6.75
CA LEU A 231 -4.15 9.28 -6.57
C LEU A 231 -3.28 9.48 -5.33
N LYS A 232 -2.76 10.69 -5.12
CA LYS A 232 -1.98 11.05 -3.93
C LYS A 232 -2.78 10.83 -2.64
N LYS A 233 -4.05 11.23 -2.63
CA LYS A 233 -4.95 11.02 -1.48
C LYS A 233 -5.20 9.54 -1.21
N LYS A 234 -5.43 8.75 -2.27
CA LYS A 234 -5.59 7.30 -2.16
C LYS A 234 -4.34 6.62 -1.62
N GLU A 235 -3.16 7.00 -2.10
CA GLU A 235 -1.89 6.49 -1.59
C GLU A 235 -1.73 6.81 -0.10
N HIS A 236 -1.98 8.06 0.32
CA HIS A 236 -1.91 8.44 1.74
C HIS A 236 -2.90 7.65 2.59
N GLN A 237 -4.16 7.50 2.14
CA GLN A 237 -5.15 6.70 2.85
C GLN A 237 -4.75 5.23 2.97
N GLN A 238 -4.11 4.67 1.94
CA GLN A 238 -3.55 3.32 2.02
C GLN A 238 -2.38 3.27 3.01
N MET A 239 -1.48 4.25 3.01
CA MET A 239 -0.36 4.32 3.96
C MET A 239 -0.85 4.42 5.42
N ASP A 240 -1.89 5.22 5.68
CA ASP A 240 -2.48 5.38 7.02
C ASP A 240 -3.15 4.07 7.52
N LEU A 241 -3.73 3.27 6.62
CA LEU A 241 -4.28 1.96 6.96
C LEU A 241 -3.18 0.89 7.14
N ASN A 242 -2.06 1.06 6.44
CA ASN A 242 -0.96 0.12 6.41
C ASN A 242 0.07 0.38 7.50
N THR A 243 -0.02 1.48 8.25
CA THR A 243 0.92 1.83 9.33
C THR A 243 0.22 1.95 10.69
N ASP A 244 0.95 1.57 11.73
CA ASP A 244 0.53 1.68 13.13
C ASP A 244 0.71 3.13 13.60
N SER A 245 -0.35 3.76 14.08
CA SER A 245 -0.37 5.18 14.41
C SER A 245 0.59 5.58 15.55
N LEU A 246 0.93 4.64 16.44
CA LEU A 246 1.85 4.89 17.55
C LEU A 246 3.32 4.83 17.11
N THR A 247 3.68 3.78 16.39
CA THR A 247 5.09 3.45 16.09
C THR A 247 5.52 3.83 14.68
N GLY A 248 4.55 4.08 13.81
CA GLY A 248 4.72 4.22 12.36
C GLY A 248 5.15 2.94 11.66
N ALA A 249 5.38 1.83 12.36
CA ALA A 249 5.68 0.54 11.74
C ALA A 249 4.50 0.07 10.89
N TYR A 250 4.72 -0.81 9.91
CA TYR A 250 3.62 -1.35 9.13
C TYR A 250 2.69 -2.21 10.00
N THR A 251 1.40 -2.30 9.67
CA THR A 251 0.44 -3.11 10.41
C THR A 251 0.56 -4.59 10.04
N LYS A 252 0.19 -5.48 10.97
CA LYS A 252 0.03 -6.92 10.70
C LYS A 252 -0.85 -7.21 9.48
N ARG A 253 -1.88 -6.39 9.25
CA ARG A 253 -2.76 -6.53 8.08
C ARG A 253 -1.99 -6.32 6.77
N TYR A 254 -1.12 -5.32 6.72
CA TYR A 254 -0.30 -5.02 5.55
C TYR A 254 0.77 -6.08 5.28
N PHE A 255 1.28 -6.74 6.33
CA PHE A 255 2.21 -7.86 6.17
C PHE A 255 1.62 -8.97 5.28
N SER A 256 0.35 -9.34 5.48
CA SER A 256 -0.32 -10.38 4.70
C SER A 256 -0.55 -10.02 3.22
N SER A 257 -0.59 -8.73 2.87
CA SER A 257 -0.73 -8.31 1.46
C SER A 257 0.60 -8.33 0.72
N ILE A 258 1.69 -7.88 1.34
CA ILE A 258 2.99 -7.72 0.66
C ILE A 258 3.81 -9.01 0.58
N SER A 259 3.63 -9.94 1.51
CA SER A 259 4.46 -11.15 1.58
C SER A 259 4.24 -12.13 0.42
N LYS A 260 3.15 -11.98 -0.33
CA LYS A 260 2.84 -12.79 -1.52
C LYS A 260 3.74 -12.45 -2.70
N ASP A 261 4.23 -11.22 -2.75
CA ASP A 261 4.99 -10.68 -3.88
C ASP A 261 6.51 -10.79 -3.68
N ILE A 262 6.96 -11.28 -2.52
CA ILE A 262 8.38 -11.41 -2.20
C ILE A 262 8.84 -12.87 -2.37
N ASP A 263 9.61 -13.09 -3.44
CA ASP A 263 10.10 -14.42 -3.81
C ASP A 263 11.15 -14.97 -2.83
N LYS A 264 12.10 -14.12 -2.38
CA LYS A 264 13.18 -14.49 -1.44
C LYS A 264 13.28 -13.49 -0.32
N PHE A 265 13.16 -13.96 0.93
CA PHE A 265 13.36 -13.12 2.10
C PHE A 265 13.68 -13.94 3.35
N SER A 266 14.33 -13.29 4.30
CA SER A 266 14.35 -13.72 5.69
C SER A 266 13.42 -12.85 6.52
N LEU A 267 12.86 -13.39 7.57
CA LEU A 267 12.09 -12.63 8.54
C LEU A 267 12.62 -12.88 9.95
N ALA A 268 12.48 -11.88 10.80
CA ALA A 268 12.74 -12.00 12.23
C ALA A 268 11.48 -11.61 13.00
N PHE A 269 11.14 -12.41 14.00
CA PHE A 269 10.09 -12.11 14.97
C PHE A 269 10.76 -11.59 16.24
N LEU A 270 10.43 -10.37 16.64
CA LEU A 270 11.01 -9.61 17.74
C LEU A 270 9.97 -9.39 18.83
N ASP A 271 10.42 -9.43 20.08
CA ASP A 271 9.61 -9.06 21.25
C ASP A 271 10.49 -8.30 22.26
N LEU A 272 9.99 -7.17 22.78
CA LEU A 272 10.73 -6.36 23.76
C LEU A 272 10.82 -7.09 25.10
N ASP A 273 12.03 -7.20 25.64
CA ASP A 273 12.24 -7.89 26.91
C ASP A 273 11.70 -7.07 28.10
N ASN A 274 10.81 -7.69 28.88
CA ASN A 274 10.24 -7.13 30.10
C ASN A 274 9.45 -5.82 29.88
N PHE A 275 8.84 -5.61 28.71
CA PHE A 275 8.06 -4.41 28.42
C PHE A 275 6.89 -4.20 29.38
N LYS A 276 6.23 -5.27 29.83
CA LYS A 276 5.21 -5.17 30.90
C LYS A 276 5.75 -4.49 32.16
N LYS A 277 6.99 -4.80 32.57
CA LYS A 277 7.63 -4.15 33.73
C LYS A 277 7.84 -2.65 33.48
N VAL A 278 8.14 -2.24 32.25
CA VAL A 278 8.23 -0.82 31.87
C VAL A 278 6.87 -0.14 32.06
N ASN A 279 5.79 -0.73 31.55
CA ASN A 279 4.43 -0.20 31.74
C ASN A 279 4.04 -0.14 33.23
N ASP A 280 4.31 -1.19 33.98
CA ASP A 280 3.95 -1.28 35.41
C ASP A 280 4.76 -0.30 36.26
N THR A 281 5.99 0.05 35.85
CA THR A 281 6.89 0.95 36.60
C THR A 281 6.69 2.43 36.22
N TYR A 282 6.51 2.72 34.93
CA TYR A 282 6.55 4.09 34.39
C TYR A 282 5.23 4.54 33.75
N GLY A 283 4.22 3.67 33.70
CA GLY A 283 2.93 3.93 33.09
C GLY A 283 2.91 3.71 31.57
N HIS A 284 1.70 3.51 31.04
CA HIS A 284 1.47 3.18 29.63
C HIS A 284 1.96 4.27 28.66
N LEU A 285 1.82 5.55 29.00
CA LEU A 285 2.29 6.65 28.14
C LEU A 285 3.81 6.61 27.94
N THR A 286 4.57 6.17 28.94
CA THR A 286 6.02 5.98 28.81
C THR A 286 6.32 4.71 28.02
N GLY A 287 5.54 3.64 28.21
CA GLY A 287 5.63 2.45 27.35
C GLY A 287 5.40 2.77 25.88
N ASP A 288 4.43 3.62 25.57
CA ASP A 288 4.13 4.08 24.22
C ASP A 288 5.31 4.83 23.60
N LYS A 289 5.96 5.73 24.37
CA LYS A 289 7.20 6.40 23.96
C LYS A 289 8.33 5.41 23.69
N VAL A 290 8.49 4.41 24.56
CA VAL A 290 9.51 3.36 24.41
C VAL A 290 9.30 2.58 23.11
N LEU A 291 8.06 2.21 22.77
CA LEU A 291 7.73 1.53 21.52
C LEU A 291 8.02 2.42 20.30
N ALA A 292 7.62 3.70 20.36
CA ALA A 292 7.87 4.65 19.27
C ALA A 292 9.37 4.85 19.01
N GLU A 293 10.16 5.07 20.05
CA GLU A 293 11.62 5.21 19.93
C GLU A 293 12.30 3.93 19.46
N PHE A 294 11.89 2.77 19.97
CA PHE A 294 12.38 1.47 19.51
C PHE A 294 12.19 1.29 18.00
N CYS A 295 11.01 1.59 17.48
CA CYS A 295 10.72 1.50 16.05
C CYS A 295 11.51 2.53 15.23
N GLN A 296 11.66 3.77 15.72
CA GLN A 296 12.47 4.78 15.04
C GLN A 296 13.94 4.38 14.96
N LEU A 297 14.50 3.80 16.03
CA LEU A 297 15.87 3.29 16.04
C LEU A 297 16.06 2.17 15.03
N ILE A 298 15.12 1.22 14.94
CA ILE A 298 15.18 0.16 13.92
C ILE A 298 15.15 0.78 12.53
N LYS A 299 14.16 1.61 12.22
CA LYS A 299 13.98 2.22 10.89
C LYS A 299 15.20 3.02 10.42
N LYS A 300 15.90 3.72 11.32
CA LYS A 300 17.13 4.47 11.00
C LYS A 300 18.34 3.57 10.69
N ASN A 301 18.28 2.29 11.04
CA ASN A 301 19.42 1.36 10.99
C ASN A 301 19.17 0.12 10.10
N ILE A 302 18.07 0.10 9.35
CA ILE A 302 17.76 -0.90 8.32
C ILE A 302 17.79 -0.27 6.93
N ARG A 303 17.80 -1.08 5.87
CA ARG A 303 17.77 -0.58 4.48
C ARG A 303 16.36 -0.08 4.13
N TYR A 304 16.28 0.71 3.07
CA TYR A 304 15.00 1.21 2.54
C TYR A 304 14.02 0.07 2.19
N ASP A 305 14.53 -1.05 1.67
CA ASP A 305 13.70 -2.21 1.29
C ASP A 305 13.38 -3.13 2.49
N ASP A 306 14.06 -2.98 3.63
CA ASP A 306 13.75 -3.76 4.82
C ASP A 306 12.46 -3.22 5.47
N MET A 307 11.55 -4.09 5.87
CA MET A 307 10.20 -3.69 6.29
C MET A 307 9.93 -4.10 7.73
N LEU A 308 9.60 -3.12 8.59
CA LEU A 308 9.25 -3.33 9.99
C LEU A 308 7.72 -3.30 10.17
N PHE A 309 7.18 -4.35 10.79
CA PHE A 309 5.76 -4.52 11.08
C PHE A 309 5.52 -4.65 12.59
N ARG A 310 4.39 -4.13 13.08
CA ARG A 310 3.90 -4.32 14.45
C ARG A 310 2.77 -5.36 14.45
N PHE A 311 2.94 -6.42 15.22
CA PHE A 311 2.02 -7.56 15.25
C PHE A 311 1.01 -7.51 16.40
N GLY A 312 1.40 -6.89 17.51
CA GLY A 312 0.54 -6.62 18.65
C GLY A 312 1.38 -6.14 19.83
N GLY A 313 0.87 -5.28 20.72
CA GLY A 313 1.59 -4.84 21.92
C GLY A 313 3.04 -4.42 21.66
N ASP A 314 3.97 -5.25 22.11
CA ASP A 314 5.43 -5.19 22.03
C ASP A 314 6.09 -6.20 21.05
N GLU A 315 5.29 -6.84 20.21
CA GLU A 315 5.69 -7.80 19.19
C GLU A 315 5.84 -7.14 17.81
N PHE A 316 6.96 -7.43 17.15
CA PHE A 316 7.31 -6.88 15.84
C PHE A 316 7.84 -7.97 14.89
N VAL A 317 7.64 -7.77 13.59
CA VAL A 317 8.25 -8.60 12.55
C VAL A 317 9.09 -7.71 11.65
N LEU A 318 10.32 -8.12 11.37
CA LEU A 318 11.22 -7.44 10.45
C LEU A 318 11.47 -8.35 9.25
N VAL A 319 11.15 -7.87 8.05
CA VAL A 319 11.33 -8.60 6.79
C VAL A 319 12.54 -8.03 6.05
N PHE A 320 13.39 -8.92 5.57
CA PHE A 320 14.60 -8.61 4.83
C PHE A 320 14.52 -9.22 3.43
N PRO A 321 14.02 -8.48 2.43
CA PRO A 321 14.00 -8.96 1.05
C PRO A 321 15.40 -9.32 0.55
N ASN A 322 15.49 -10.36 -0.26
CA ASN A 322 16.72 -10.84 -0.90
C ASN A 322 17.90 -11.02 0.05
N THR A 323 17.63 -11.44 1.29
CA THR A 323 18.62 -11.54 2.37
C THR A 323 18.55 -12.92 3.01
N SER A 324 19.71 -13.54 3.22
CA SER A 324 19.82 -14.84 3.89
C SER A 324 19.64 -14.72 5.41
N GLN A 325 19.28 -15.80 6.10
CA GLN A 325 19.14 -15.79 7.57
C GLN A 325 20.46 -15.45 8.29
N LYS A 326 21.61 -15.78 7.69
CA LYS A 326 22.93 -15.44 8.22
C LYS A 326 23.18 -13.94 8.15
N ASP A 327 22.79 -13.29 7.06
CA ASP A 327 22.93 -11.84 6.89
C ASP A 327 21.92 -11.08 7.76
N ALA A 328 20.68 -11.57 7.85
CA ALA A 328 19.66 -11.06 8.76
C ALA A 328 20.16 -11.11 10.23
N LEU A 329 20.79 -12.21 10.64
CA LEU A 329 21.42 -12.33 11.96
C LEU A 329 22.48 -11.25 12.21
N ASN A 330 23.31 -10.94 11.21
CA ASN A 330 24.33 -9.90 11.32
C ASN A 330 23.71 -8.50 11.45
N ILE A 331 22.64 -8.22 10.69
CA ILE A 331 21.88 -6.96 10.79
C ILE A 331 21.27 -6.82 12.20
N LEU A 332 20.62 -7.87 12.71
CA LEU A 332 19.99 -7.87 14.03
C LEU A 332 21.02 -7.74 15.17
N LYS A 333 22.20 -8.35 15.05
CA LYS A 333 23.30 -8.16 16.01
C LYS A 333 23.77 -6.70 16.05
N LYS A 334 23.82 -6.02 14.90
CA LYS A 334 24.13 -4.58 14.85
C LYS A 334 23.01 -3.75 15.50
N LEU A 335 21.75 -4.01 15.15
CA LEU A 335 20.58 -3.35 15.75
C LEU A 335 20.57 -3.49 17.27
N LYS A 336 20.84 -4.69 17.78
CA LYS A 336 20.91 -4.97 19.22
C LYS A 336 21.94 -4.08 19.93
N LYS A 337 23.12 -3.88 19.35
CA LYS A 337 24.15 -2.98 19.90
C LYS A 337 23.69 -1.52 19.88
N VAL A 338 23.06 -1.08 18.79
CA VAL A 338 22.54 0.29 18.65
C VAL A 338 21.43 0.56 19.66
N ILE A 339 20.50 -0.38 19.83
CA ILE A 339 19.38 -0.22 20.78
C ILE A 339 19.90 -0.24 22.22
N ALA A 340 20.83 -1.14 22.56
CA ALA A 340 21.44 -1.18 23.89
C ALA A 340 22.24 0.09 24.23
N SER A 341 22.83 0.78 23.25
CA SER A 341 23.53 2.05 23.48
C SER A 341 22.60 3.26 23.53
N ASN A 342 21.40 3.17 22.95
CA ASN A 342 20.40 4.24 22.95
C ASN A 342 19.47 4.11 24.17
N LYS A 343 19.97 4.66 25.26
CA LYS A 343 19.27 4.83 26.53
C LYS A 343 18.11 5.83 26.38
N ILE A 344 16.87 5.35 26.53
CA ILE A 344 15.65 6.17 26.41
C ILE A 344 15.54 7.05 27.65
N LYS A 345 15.53 8.37 27.48
CA LYS A 345 15.41 9.31 28.59
C LYS A 345 13.96 9.39 29.06
N HIS A 346 13.74 9.21 30.36
CA HIS A 346 12.47 9.49 31.00
C HIS A 346 12.69 10.52 32.11
N ASP A 347 12.13 11.71 31.90
CA ASP A 347 12.31 12.89 32.76
C ASP A 347 13.79 13.30 32.91
N ASP A 348 14.08 14.31 33.73
CA ASP A 348 15.45 14.88 33.82
C ASP A 348 16.48 13.97 34.50
N LYS A 349 16.10 12.77 34.98
CA LYS A 349 16.97 11.93 35.83
C LYS A 349 16.92 10.42 35.61
N GLN A 350 15.95 9.87 34.85
CA GLN A 350 15.83 8.42 34.68
C GLN A 350 16.11 7.97 33.25
N VAL A 351 16.72 6.80 33.15
CA VAL A 351 17.10 6.18 31.89
C VAL A 351 16.48 4.79 31.83
N ILE A 352 15.73 4.53 30.76
CA ILE A 352 15.10 3.24 30.51
C ILE A 352 15.99 2.47 29.53
N GLU A 353 16.44 1.29 29.97
CA GLU A 353 17.16 0.35 29.12
C GLU A 353 16.17 -0.58 28.43
N VAL A 354 16.29 -0.66 27.10
CA VAL A 354 15.42 -1.50 26.27
C VAL A 354 16.26 -2.57 25.61
N ASN A 355 15.77 -3.81 25.66
CA ASN A 355 16.35 -4.95 24.96
C ASN A 355 15.24 -5.69 24.24
N PHE A 356 15.61 -6.52 23.27
CA PHE A 356 14.69 -7.39 22.58
C PHE A 356 15.29 -8.79 22.38
N SER A 357 14.41 -9.77 22.33
CA SER A 357 14.71 -11.13 21.89
C SER A 357 14.18 -11.31 20.47
N CYS A 358 14.84 -12.12 19.64
CA CYS A 358 14.28 -12.47 18.35
C CYS A 358 14.63 -13.87 17.83
N GLY A 359 13.71 -14.45 17.06
CA GLY A 359 13.92 -15.63 16.24
C GLY A 359 13.91 -15.28 14.76
N ILE A 360 14.77 -15.93 13.97
CA ILE A 360 14.95 -15.68 12.54
C ILE A 360 14.59 -16.93 11.76
N SER A 361 13.89 -16.76 10.64
CA SER A 361 13.65 -17.79 9.65
C SER A 361 13.84 -17.26 8.23
N GLU A 362 14.22 -18.13 7.31
CA GLU A 362 14.34 -17.82 5.87
C GLU A 362 13.31 -18.61 5.06
N LYS A 363 12.70 -17.97 4.06
CA LYS A 363 11.82 -18.64 3.10
C LYS A 363 12.64 -19.63 2.27
N GLN A 364 12.34 -20.91 2.39
CA GLN A 364 13.14 -21.99 1.81
C GLN A 364 12.79 -22.25 0.34
N HIS A 365 11.53 -22.05 -0.05
CA HIS A 365 11.07 -22.26 -1.43
C HIS A 365 9.90 -21.33 -1.80
N LYS A 366 9.68 -21.12 -3.10
CA LYS A 366 8.73 -20.12 -3.63
C LYS A 366 7.29 -20.30 -3.11
N ASN A 367 6.86 -21.56 -2.98
CA ASN A 367 5.50 -21.94 -2.60
C ASN A 367 5.31 -22.17 -1.10
N GLU A 368 6.32 -21.88 -0.27
CA GLU A 368 6.20 -22.04 1.18
C GLU A 368 5.15 -21.06 1.72
N ARG A 369 4.29 -21.53 2.64
CA ARG A 369 3.25 -20.69 3.24
C ARG A 369 3.88 -19.73 4.22
N LEU A 370 3.35 -18.50 4.25
CA LEU A 370 3.85 -17.45 5.14
C LEU A 370 3.74 -17.83 6.61
N GLU A 371 2.65 -18.52 6.96
CA GLU A 371 2.36 -18.99 8.31
C GLU A 371 3.46 -19.93 8.81
N ASP A 372 3.99 -20.80 7.95
CA ASP A 372 5.05 -21.75 8.31
C ASP A 372 6.38 -21.02 8.55
N ILE A 373 6.67 -19.99 7.75
CA ILE A 373 7.89 -19.18 7.91
C ILE A 373 7.80 -18.36 9.21
N LEU A 374 6.64 -17.77 9.50
CA LEU A 374 6.37 -17.05 10.75
C LEU A 374 6.47 -17.98 11.97
N ASP A 375 5.86 -19.16 11.92
CA ASP A 375 5.90 -20.16 13.00
C ASP A 375 7.33 -20.55 13.37
N ARG A 376 8.20 -20.74 12.37
CA ARG A 376 9.64 -21.00 12.61
C ARG A 376 10.32 -19.85 13.35
N ALA A 377 10.06 -18.61 12.97
CA ALA A 377 10.65 -17.46 13.65
C ALA A 377 10.11 -17.30 15.09
N ASP A 378 8.81 -17.53 15.29
CA ASP A 378 8.17 -17.47 16.61
C ASP A 378 8.71 -18.56 17.55
N LYS A 379 8.87 -19.81 17.06
CA LYS A 379 9.54 -20.88 17.79
C LYS A 379 10.98 -20.53 18.18
N GLY A 380 11.71 -19.87 17.28
CA GLY A 380 13.04 -19.34 17.58
C GLY A 380 13.04 -18.28 18.68
N LEU A 381 12.07 -17.36 18.66
CA LEU A 381 11.88 -16.32 19.67
C LEU A 381 11.54 -16.94 21.04
N TYR A 382 10.62 -17.90 21.06
CA TYR A 382 10.23 -18.63 22.27
C TYR A 382 11.43 -19.34 22.91
N ALA A 383 12.27 -20.02 22.12
CA ALA A 383 13.48 -20.69 22.61
C ALA A 383 14.48 -19.71 23.26
N VAL A 384 14.57 -18.47 22.76
CA VAL A 384 15.40 -17.42 23.35
C VAL A 384 14.81 -16.91 24.67
N LYS A 385 13.50 -16.67 24.70
CA LYS A 385 12.79 -16.14 25.88
C LYS A 385 12.91 -17.07 27.09
N ASN A 386 12.92 -18.38 26.86
CA ASN A 386 13.02 -19.38 27.93
C ASN A 386 14.45 -19.61 28.45
N LYS A 387 15.49 -19.38 27.64
CA LYS A 387 16.88 -19.63 28.07
C LYS A 387 17.51 -18.45 28.80
N SER A 388 17.50 -17.27 28.20
CA SER A 388 18.26 -16.12 28.72
C SER A 388 17.58 -14.77 28.56
N LYS A 389 16.53 -14.68 27.71
CA LYS A 389 16.09 -13.43 27.08
C LYS A 389 17.29 -12.72 26.42
N ASN A 390 17.07 -11.54 25.85
CA ASN A 390 18.11 -10.72 25.19
C ASN A 390 18.97 -11.51 24.19
N GLY A 391 18.39 -12.46 23.45
CA GLY A 391 19.09 -13.33 22.50
C GLY A 391 18.60 -13.18 21.06
N ILE A 392 19.37 -13.70 20.12
CA ILE A 392 19.00 -13.79 18.71
C ILE A 392 19.32 -15.22 18.25
N VAL A 393 18.33 -15.93 17.72
CA VAL A 393 18.50 -17.31 17.24
C VAL A 393 18.00 -17.44 15.81
N ILE A 394 18.76 -18.13 14.97
CA ILE A 394 18.26 -18.64 13.69
C ILE A 394 17.59 -19.97 13.99
N TYR A 395 16.31 -20.09 13.62
CA TYR A 395 15.59 -21.35 13.72
C TYR A 395 16.05 -22.28 12.60
N ASN A 396 16.90 -23.25 12.96
CA ASN A 396 17.28 -24.35 12.08
C ASN A 396 16.49 -25.59 12.51
N ASN A 397 15.76 -26.21 11.59
CA ASN A 397 15.13 -27.53 11.81
C ASN A 397 16.14 -28.57 12.34
N GLU A 398 17.44 -28.38 12.09
CA GLU A 398 18.51 -29.28 12.52
C GLU A 398 18.98 -29.08 13.97
N ASN A 399 18.53 -28.05 14.68
CA ASN A 399 18.90 -27.83 16.10
C ASN A 399 17.70 -27.69 17.04
N THR A 400 16.52 -28.11 16.59
CA THR A 400 15.39 -28.43 17.44
C THR A 400 15.00 -29.87 17.19
N ASN A 401 15.71 -30.77 17.84
CA ASN A 401 15.02 -31.89 18.48
C ASN A 401 14.12 -31.26 19.57
N ILE A 402 13.09 -30.50 19.17
CA ILE A 402 11.90 -30.44 20.00
C ILE A 402 11.38 -31.86 19.82
N GLN A 403 11.72 -32.74 20.75
CA GLN A 403 10.95 -33.96 20.93
C GLN A 403 9.50 -33.47 20.95
N GLU A 404 8.72 -33.82 19.93
CA GLU A 404 7.28 -33.63 19.98
C GLU A 404 6.84 -34.23 21.32
N LYS A 405 6.34 -33.35 22.19
CA LYS A 405 5.99 -33.77 23.54
C LYS A 405 4.82 -34.74 23.40
N ASN A 406 4.99 -35.95 23.90
CA ASN A 406 3.98 -36.98 23.75
C ASN A 406 2.85 -36.71 24.75
N ALA A 407 1.62 -36.65 24.26
CA ALA A 407 0.44 -36.48 25.08
C ALA A 407 -0.41 -37.75 25.03
N ILE A 408 -0.84 -38.25 26.18
CA ILE A 408 -1.94 -39.22 26.25
C ILE A 408 -3.22 -38.44 26.57
N LEU A 409 -4.23 -38.58 25.72
CA LEU A 409 -5.57 -38.07 25.95
C LEU A 409 -6.49 -39.25 26.25
N ALA A 410 -6.94 -39.37 27.50
CA ALA A 410 -7.76 -40.48 27.97
C ALA A 410 -9.18 -39.99 28.27
N ILE A 411 -10.08 -40.13 27.30
CA ILE A 411 -11.47 -39.62 27.35
C ILE A 411 -12.41 -40.62 26.66
N ASN A 412 -13.52 -40.99 27.30
CA ASN A 412 -14.48 -41.94 26.74
C ASN A 412 -15.36 -41.36 25.61
N ASP A 413 -15.55 -40.05 25.57
CA ASP A 413 -16.32 -39.35 24.54
C ASP A 413 -15.49 -39.17 23.25
N PRO A 414 -15.84 -39.84 22.12
CA PRO A 414 -15.07 -39.75 20.88
C PRO A 414 -15.11 -38.37 20.21
N ILE A 415 -16.19 -37.61 20.41
CA ILE A 415 -16.37 -36.27 19.85
C ILE A 415 -15.45 -35.30 20.60
N MET A 416 -15.48 -35.33 21.93
CA MET A 416 -14.60 -34.53 22.78
C MET A 416 -13.13 -34.90 22.52
N ALA A 417 -12.82 -36.18 22.43
CA ALA A 417 -11.50 -36.67 22.11
C ALA A 417 -10.96 -36.12 20.80
N LYS A 418 -11.77 -36.15 19.72
CA LYS A 418 -11.36 -35.62 18.42
C LYS A 418 -11.13 -34.11 18.45
N LEU A 419 -12.02 -33.38 19.12
CA LEU A 419 -11.92 -31.92 19.28
C LEU A 419 -10.64 -31.52 20.03
N LEU A 420 -10.37 -32.17 21.15
CA LEU A 420 -9.21 -31.91 21.99
C LEU A 420 -7.91 -32.35 21.30
N SER A 421 -7.88 -33.52 20.66
CA SER A 421 -6.72 -33.99 19.91
C SER A 421 -6.27 -33.00 18.84
N ASN A 422 -7.22 -32.42 18.09
CA ASN A 422 -6.91 -31.42 17.07
C ASN A 422 -6.36 -30.11 17.66
N ARG A 423 -6.73 -29.77 18.89
CA ARG A 423 -6.25 -28.56 19.59
C ARG A 423 -4.88 -28.77 20.19
N LEU A 424 -4.66 -29.91 20.84
CA LEU A 424 -3.37 -30.28 21.43
C LEU A 424 -2.27 -30.40 20.36
N LYS A 425 -2.59 -30.88 19.15
CA LYS A 425 -1.65 -30.86 18.02
C LYS A 425 -1.16 -29.46 17.63
N LYS A 426 -1.94 -28.41 17.90
CA LYS A 426 -1.51 -27.00 17.68
C LYS A 426 -0.58 -26.48 18.77
N LEU A 427 -0.38 -27.25 19.85
CA LEU A 427 0.57 -26.97 20.92
C LEU A 427 1.85 -27.79 20.77
N ASP A 428 2.17 -28.26 19.54
CA ASP A 428 3.31 -29.12 19.25
C ASP A 428 3.32 -30.44 20.07
N LEU A 429 2.12 -30.98 20.39
CA LEU A 429 1.94 -32.27 21.07
C LEU A 429 1.54 -33.38 20.11
N THR A 430 2.20 -34.54 20.23
CA THR A 430 1.80 -35.77 19.55
C THR A 430 0.87 -36.57 20.44
N VAL A 431 -0.41 -36.66 20.03
CA VAL A 431 -1.50 -37.16 20.88
C VAL A 431 -1.83 -38.61 20.58
N SER A 432 -1.64 -39.48 21.57
CA SER A 432 -2.18 -40.84 21.63
C SER A 432 -3.49 -40.83 22.41
N TYR A 433 -4.50 -41.51 21.87
CA TYR A 433 -5.86 -41.49 22.41
C TYR A 433 -6.23 -42.82 23.07
N ALA A 434 -6.85 -42.76 24.25
CA ALA A 434 -7.42 -43.90 24.96
C ALA A 434 -8.88 -43.63 25.34
N THR A 435 -9.72 -44.67 25.23
CA THR A 435 -11.15 -44.61 25.57
C THR A 435 -11.48 -45.17 26.95
N ASP A 436 -10.55 -45.90 27.57
CA ASP A 436 -10.74 -46.57 28.86
C ASP A 436 -9.42 -46.65 29.67
N GLY A 437 -9.52 -47.08 30.93
CA GLY A 437 -8.39 -47.22 31.85
C GLY A 437 -7.36 -48.29 31.45
N HIS A 438 -7.78 -49.36 30.77
CA HIS A 438 -6.89 -50.42 30.32
C HIS A 438 -6.02 -49.96 29.14
N GLN A 439 -6.63 -49.31 28.14
CA GLN A 439 -5.93 -48.69 27.01
C GLN A 439 -4.95 -47.63 27.51
N THR A 440 -5.39 -46.79 28.45
CA THR A 440 -4.52 -45.79 29.08
C THR A 440 -3.31 -46.45 29.75
N SER A 441 -3.54 -47.53 30.51
CA SER A 441 -2.46 -48.30 31.14
C SER A 441 -1.50 -48.94 30.13
N SER A 442 -2.02 -49.51 29.03
CA SER A 442 -1.20 -50.06 27.94
C SER A 442 -0.34 -48.97 27.29
N LEU A 443 -0.91 -47.82 26.96
CA LEU A 443 -0.14 -46.71 26.36
C LEU A 443 0.95 -46.21 27.32
N LEU A 444 0.70 -46.16 28.63
CA LEU A 444 1.70 -45.78 29.64
C LEU A 444 2.82 -46.83 29.82
N THR A 445 2.61 -48.06 29.35
CA THR A 445 3.70 -49.06 29.29
C THR A 445 4.54 -48.95 28.02
N GLU A 446 3.95 -48.46 26.94
CA GLU A 446 4.60 -48.33 25.63
C GLU A 446 5.35 -46.99 25.48
N VAL A 447 4.83 -45.92 26.09
CA VAL A 447 5.32 -44.55 25.94
C VAL A 447 5.37 -43.88 27.31
N THR A 448 6.39 -43.04 27.54
CA THR A 448 6.45 -42.10 28.67
C THR A 448 5.98 -40.71 28.19
N PRO A 449 4.71 -40.33 28.41
CA PRO A 449 4.19 -39.07 27.91
C PRO A 449 4.65 -37.87 28.74
N ASP A 450 4.92 -36.77 28.06
CA ASP A 450 5.18 -35.46 28.66
C ASP A 450 3.93 -34.92 29.37
N ILE A 451 2.74 -35.23 28.85
CA ILE A 451 1.49 -34.93 29.54
C ILE A 451 0.46 -36.05 29.40
N THR A 452 -0.23 -36.39 30.48
CA THR A 452 -1.42 -37.23 30.45
C THR A 452 -2.64 -36.42 30.88
N ILE A 453 -3.63 -36.31 29.99
CA ILE A 453 -4.91 -35.66 30.26
C ILE A 453 -5.96 -36.76 30.41
N VAL A 454 -6.55 -36.86 31.60
CA VAL A 454 -7.46 -37.97 31.95
C VAL A 454 -8.81 -37.46 32.41
N ASP A 455 -9.87 -38.01 31.82
CA ASP A 455 -11.24 -37.82 32.29
C ASP A 455 -11.47 -38.60 33.58
N ILE A 456 -12.05 -37.96 34.59
CA ILE A 456 -12.33 -38.58 35.87
C ILE A 456 -13.35 -39.73 35.75
N ASN A 457 -14.25 -39.64 34.76
CA ASN A 457 -15.32 -40.60 34.50
C ASN A 457 -14.96 -41.61 33.41
N LEU A 458 -13.67 -41.82 33.15
CA LEU A 458 -13.19 -42.77 32.16
C LEU A 458 -13.51 -44.23 32.61
N PRO A 459 -14.04 -45.11 31.73
CA PRO A 459 -14.54 -46.44 32.10
C PRO A 459 -13.40 -47.44 32.35
N SER A 460 -13.72 -48.53 33.04
CA SER A 460 -12.79 -49.63 33.37
C SER A 460 -11.56 -49.17 34.15
N ILE A 461 -11.78 -48.32 35.16
CA ILE A 461 -10.72 -47.69 35.95
C ILE A 461 -10.75 -48.17 37.39
N ASP A 462 -9.59 -48.60 37.87
CA ASP A 462 -9.21 -48.47 39.27
C ASP A 462 -8.43 -47.15 39.40
N HIS A 463 -9.09 -46.10 39.91
CA HIS A 463 -8.56 -44.73 39.90
C HIS A 463 -7.28 -44.62 40.69
N SER A 464 -7.16 -45.37 41.80
CA SER A 464 -5.97 -45.36 42.62
C SER A 464 -4.77 -45.92 41.86
N ASN A 465 -4.96 -47.05 41.16
CA ASN A 465 -3.89 -47.69 40.39
C ASN A 465 -3.54 -46.89 39.13
N LEU A 466 -4.54 -46.33 38.45
CA LEU A 466 -4.30 -45.55 37.23
C LEU A 466 -3.60 -44.22 37.55
N PHE A 467 -4.06 -43.46 38.56
CA PHE A 467 -3.41 -42.20 38.92
C PHE A 467 -2.01 -42.42 39.47
N ASP A 468 -1.78 -43.49 40.24
CA ASP A 468 -0.44 -43.88 40.66
C ASP A 468 0.47 -44.19 39.46
N LYS A 469 0.00 -44.97 38.48
CA LYS A 469 0.75 -45.22 37.24
C LYS A 469 1.03 -43.93 36.48
N ILE A 470 0.04 -43.05 36.35
CA ILE A 470 0.20 -41.78 35.65
C ILE A 470 1.27 -40.95 36.37
N SER A 471 1.19 -40.76 37.69
CA SER A 471 2.12 -39.88 38.43
C SER A 471 3.56 -40.38 38.38
N HIS A 472 3.78 -41.69 38.23
CA HIS A 472 5.11 -42.27 38.11
C HIS A 472 5.64 -42.35 36.67
N LYS A 473 4.78 -42.31 35.64
CA LYS A 473 5.17 -42.52 34.23
C LYS A 473 5.06 -41.28 33.36
N THR A 474 4.27 -40.29 33.75
CA THR A 474 4.12 -39.04 33.01
C THR A 474 4.95 -37.93 33.63
N THR A 475 5.43 -37.00 32.80
CA THR A 475 6.10 -35.79 33.30
C THR A 475 5.09 -34.83 33.93
N LYS A 476 3.89 -34.71 33.35
CA LYS A 476 2.80 -33.85 33.81
C LYS A 476 1.43 -34.50 33.64
N SER A 477 0.50 -34.17 34.53
CA SER A 477 -0.83 -34.76 34.54
C SER A 477 -1.92 -33.74 34.78
N LEU A 478 -3.03 -33.89 34.04
CA LEU A 478 -4.19 -33.02 34.13
C LEU A 478 -5.47 -33.84 34.20
N ILE A 479 -6.26 -33.58 35.22
CA ILE A 479 -7.56 -34.25 35.41
C ILE A 479 -8.66 -33.38 34.81
N LEU A 480 -9.58 -33.98 34.06
CA LEU A 480 -10.83 -33.35 33.61
C LEU A 480 -11.98 -33.93 34.45
N GLY A 481 -12.47 -33.18 35.43
CA GLY A 481 -13.48 -33.66 36.39
C GLY A 481 -14.74 -32.81 36.44
N GLU A 482 -15.78 -33.31 37.09
CA GLU A 482 -17.02 -32.56 37.35
C GLU A 482 -16.99 -31.92 38.76
N THR A 483 -17.89 -30.95 39.03
CA THR A 483 -17.92 -30.21 40.31
C THR A 483 -18.29 -31.06 41.53
N ASN A 484 -18.98 -32.19 41.32
CA ASN A 484 -19.39 -33.17 42.32
C ASN A 484 -18.25 -34.10 42.77
N ASP A 485 -17.17 -34.25 41.99
CA ASP A 485 -16.08 -35.21 42.25
C ASP A 485 -14.91 -34.63 43.07
N LYS A 486 -15.17 -33.60 43.88
CA LYS A 486 -14.12 -32.88 44.65
C LYS A 486 -13.24 -33.80 45.49
N GLN A 487 -13.83 -34.84 46.09
CA GLN A 487 -13.08 -35.78 46.92
C GLN A 487 -12.10 -36.61 46.09
N LEU A 488 -12.53 -37.10 44.93
CA LEU A 488 -11.68 -37.88 44.03
C LEU A 488 -10.56 -37.02 43.43
N ILE A 489 -10.85 -35.76 43.08
CA ILE A 489 -9.83 -34.79 42.63
C ILE A 489 -8.78 -34.57 43.73
N LEU A 490 -9.20 -34.38 44.98
CA LEU A 490 -8.28 -34.21 46.11
C LEU A 490 -7.42 -35.46 46.35
N GLU A 491 -8.00 -36.65 46.20
CA GLU A 491 -7.26 -37.91 46.29
C GLU A 491 -6.24 -38.05 45.16
N ALA A 492 -6.62 -37.73 43.93
CA ALA A 492 -5.73 -37.77 42.78
C ALA A 492 -4.54 -36.80 42.90
N LEU A 493 -4.77 -35.58 43.41
CA LEU A 493 -3.69 -34.63 43.70
C LEU A 493 -2.76 -35.15 44.81
N LYS A 494 -3.29 -35.81 45.85
CA LYS A 494 -2.47 -36.46 46.89
C LYS A 494 -1.64 -37.63 46.33
N MET A 495 -2.11 -38.28 45.28
CA MET A 495 -1.41 -39.34 44.55
C MET A 495 -0.37 -38.80 43.54
N GLY A 496 -0.17 -37.47 43.49
CA GLY A 496 0.86 -36.84 42.68
C GLY A 496 0.40 -36.34 41.31
N MET A 497 -0.91 -36.22 41.07
CA MET A 497 -1.39 -35.49 39.89
C MET A 497 -1.09 -33.99 40.00
N ASP A 498 -0.75 -33.33 38.88
CA ASP A 498 -0.26 -31.94 38.90
C ASP A 498 -1.38 -30.90 38.94
N ASP A 499 -2.47 -31.11 38.18
CA ASP A 499 -3.53 -30.12 38.04
C ASP A 499 -4.89 -30.75 37.67
N TYR A 500 -5.97 -29.97 37.78
CA TYR A 500 -7.33 -30.38 37.39
C TYR A 500 -8.14 -29.24 36.79
N ILE A 501 -9.02 -29.54 35.85
CA ILE A 501 -10.02 -28.64 35.26
C ILE A 501 -11.41 -29.20 35.53
N ILE A 502 -12.31 -28.30 35.92
CA ILE A 502 -13.71 -28.62 36.16
C ILE A 502 -14.51 -28.43 34.86
N LYS A 503 -15.31 -29.42 34.48
CA LYS A 503 -16.28 -29.35 33.38
C LYS A 503 -17.56 -28.61 33.82
N PRO A 504 -18.18 -27.80 32.93
CA PRO A 504 -17.73 -27.46 31.59
C PRO A 504 -16.57 -26.44 31.62
N PHE A 505 -15.58 -26.63 30.74
CA PHE A 505 -14.44 -25.72 30.58
C PHE A 505 -14.37 -25.20 29.14
N THR A 506 -13.67 -24.09 28.95
CA THR A 506 -13.38 -23.58 27.60
C THR A 506 -12.10 -24.19 27.05
N LEU A 507 -12.00 -24.34 25.71
CA LEU A 507 -10.77 -24.83 25.08
C LEU A 507 -9.55 -23.95 25.39
N ARG A 508 -9.77 -22.63 25.50
CA ARG A 508 -8.71 -21.67 25.86
C ARG A 508 -8.18 -21.91 27.28
N GLU A 509 -9.07 -22.15 28.23
CA GLU A 509 -8.68 -22.48 29.61
C GLU A 509 -7.81 -23.75 29.64
N LEU A 510 -8.20 -24.79 28.90
CA LEU A 510 -7.41 -26.01 28.78
C LEU A 510 -6.01 -25.74 28.19
N GLU A 511 -5.92 -24.98 27.09
CA GLU A 511 -4.65 -24.61 26.47
C GLU A 511 -3.74 -23.83 27.42
N ASP A 512 -4.28 -22.84 28.14
CA ASP A 512 -3.55 -22.03 29.11
C ASP A 512 -3.06 -22.87 30.30
N ARG A 513 -3.86 -23.83 30.77
CA ARG A 513 -3.46 -24.78 31.82
C ARG A 513 -2.32 -25.68 31.38
N ILE A 514 -2.43 -26.26 30.18
CA ILE A 514 -1.42 -27.16 29.62
C ILE A 514 -0.10 -26.41 29.45
N LYS A 515 -0.12 -25.20 28.90
CA LYS A 515 1.08 -24.35 28.77
C LYS A 515 1.72 -23.96 30.11
N ARG A 516 0.93 -23.92 31.18
CA ARG A 516 1.41 -23.61 32.53
C ARG A 516 2.11 -24.80 33.19
N ILE A 517 1.61 -26.01 32.95
CA ILE A 517 2.13 -27.22 33.59
C ILE A 517 3.27 -27.88 32.80
N LEU A 518 3.24 -27.80 31.46
CA LEU A 518 4.31 -28.25 30.55
C LEU A 518 5.46 -27.26 30.43
#